data_AF-A0A9D0N3Z1-F1
#
_entry.id   AF-A0A9D0N3Z1-F1
#
_cell.length_a   1.000
_cell.length_b   1.000
_cell.length_c   1.000
_cell.angle_alpha   90.00
_cell.angle_beta   90.00
_cell.angle_gamma   90.00
#
_symmetry.space_group_name_H-M   'P 1'
#
loop_
_entity.id
_entity.type
_entity.pdbx_description
1 polymer ?
#
loop_
_entity_poly.entity_id
_entity_poly.type
_entity_poly.pdbx_seq_one_letter_code
_entity_poly.pdbx_strand_id
1 'polypeptide(L)' 'MKEIIILISVAVSSIFILGYSIHMLIGGLVSKTTEQWIIAGACLIGVAILTFMGWDIVRRRRQR' A
#
# COMPACT_ATOMS: atom_id res chain seq x y z
N MET A 1 -16.70 -14.16 -0.14
CA MET A 1 -15.25 -14.48 -0.09
C MET A 1 -14.49 -14.04 -1.34
N LYS A 2 -15.05 -14.16 -2.56
CA LYS A 2 -14.39 -13.68 -3.80
C LYS A 2 -13.94 -12.22 -3.74
N GLU A 3 -14.74 -11.33 -3.16
CA GLU A 3 -14.37 -9.91 -3.03
C GLU A 3 -13.18 -9.65 -2.11
N ILE A 4 -12.96 -10.47 -1.08
CA ILE A 4 -11.79 -10.32 -0.20
C ILE A 4 -10.51 -10.67 -0.98
N ILE A 5 -10.56 -11.69 -1.83
CA ILE A 5 -9.44 -12.08 -2.70
C ILE A 5 -9.11 -10.93 -3.66
N ILE A 6 -10.12 -10.30 -4.26
CA ILE A 6 -9.93 -9.14 -5.14
C ILE A 6 -9.33 -7.97 -4.36
N LEU A 7 -9.89 -7.64 -3.18
CA LEU A 7 -9.37 -6.56 -2.33
C LEU A 7 -7.90 -6.77 -1.93
N ILE A 8 -7.53 -7.98 -1.53
CA ILE A 8 -6.14 -8.32 -1.19
C ILE A 8 -5.25 -8.19 -2.43
N SER A 9 -5.68 -8.70 -3.58
CA SER A 9 -4.90 -8.61 -4.82
C SER A 9 -4.62 -7.16 -5.24
N VAL A 10 -5.63 -6.29 -5.13
CA VAL A 10 -5.50 -4.86 -5.43
C VAL A 10 -4.65 -4.15 -4.39
N ALA A 11 -4.79 -4.49 -3.11
CA ALA A 11 -3.99 -3.89 -2.05
C ALA A 11 -2.50 -4.20 -2.24
N VAL A 12 -2.17 -5.47 -2.53
CA VAL A 12 -0.79 -5.90 -2.77
C VAL A 12 -0.21 -5.20 -4.00
N SER A 13 -0.91 -5.22 -5.14
CA SER A 13 -0.43 -4.55 -6.36
C SER A 13 -0.25 -3.04 -6.17
N SER A 14 -1.16 -2.39 -5.43
CA SER A 14 -1.08 -0.96 -5.13
C SER A 14 0.15 -0.59 -4.29
N ILE A 15 0.54 -1.43 -3.33
CA ILE A 15 1.76 -1.21 -2.53
C ILE A 15 3.03 -1.35 -3.39
N PHE A 16 3.08 -2.36 -4.28
CA PHE A 16 4.21 -2.50 -5.20
C PHE A 16 4.32 -1.31 -6.15
N ILE A 17 3.19 -0.86 -6.70
CA ILE A 17 3.14 0.33 -7.55
C ILE A 17 3.63 1.55 -6.78
N LEU A 18 3.17 1.77 -5.54
CA LEU A 18 3.61 2.89 -4.70
C LEU A 18 5.12 2.88 -4.47
N GLY A 19 5.69 1.74 -4.07
CA GLY A 19 7.13 1.62 -3.86
C GLY A 19 7.92 1.89 -5.14
N TYR A 20 7.47 1.35 -6.27
CA TYR A 20 8.10 1.59 -7.57
C TYR A 20 7.96 3.05 -8.03
N SER A 21 6.81 3.69 -7.81
CA SER A 21 6.61 5.11 -8.14
C SER A 21 7.55 6.01 -7.34
N ILE A 22 7.79 5.70 -6.06
CA ILE A 22 8.75 6.44 -5.24
C ILE A 22 10.18 6.18 -5.72
N HIS A 23 10.54 4.93 -6.01
CA HIS A 23 11.84 4.61 -6.61
C HIS A 23 12.07 5.39 -7.92
N MET A 24 11.07 5.46 -8.79
CA MET A 24 11.15 6.23 -10.04
C MET A 24 11.25 7.75 -9.78
N LEU A 25 10.65 8.26 -8.70
CA LEU A 25 10.64 9.67 -8.36
C LEU A 25 11.98 10.16 -7.77
N ILE A 26 12.57 9.41 -6.83
CA ILE A 26 13.77 9.82 -6.09
C ILE A 26 14.99 8.96 -6.36
N GLY A 27 14.86 7.90 -7.17
CA GLY A 27 15.91 6.95 -7.48
C GLY A 27 17.12 7.62 -8.10
N GLY A 28 18.29 7.43 -7.48
CA GLY A 28 19.53 8.07 -7.91
C GLY A 28 19.63 9.57 -7.60
N LEU A 29 18.59 10.22 -7.07
CA LEU A 29 18.61 11.60 -6.58
C LEU A 29 18.97 11.70 -5.10
N VAL A 30 18.83 10.61 -4.35
CA VAL A 30 19.17 10.52 -2.92
C VAL A 30 20.11 9.34 -2.64
N SER A 31 20.67 9.30 -1.43
CA SER A 31 21.47 8.14 -1.01
C SER A 31 20.61 6.86 -0.99
N LYS A 32 21.22 5.71 -1.30
CA LYS A 32 20.52 4.41 -1.31
C LYS A 32 19.79 4.12 0.01
N THR A 33 20.40 4.48 1.14
CA THR A 33 19.82 4.30 2.47
C THR A 33 18.59 5.18 2.65
N THR A 34 18.66 6.45 2.25
CA THR A 34 17.52 7.39 2.30
C THR A 34 16.37 6.90 1.43
N GLU A 35 16.68 6.45 0.22
CA GLU A 35 15.70 5.91 -0.72
C GLU A 35 14.94 4.72 -0.12
N GLN A 36 15.67 3.76 0.46
CA GLN A 36 15.10 2.59 1.13
C GLN A 36 14.20 2.96 2.30
N TRP A 37 14.62 3.91 3.15
CA TRP A 37 13.81 4.36 4.28
C TRP A 37 12.53 5.06 3.85
N ILE A 38 12.59 5.90 2.81
CA ILE A 38 11.41 6.59 2.29
C ILE A 38 10.42 5.59 1.67
N ILE A 39 10.91 4.67 0.83
CA ILE A 39 10.07 3.62 0.22
C ILE A 39 9.43 2.75 1.31
N ALA A 40 10.22 2.28 2.28
CA ALA A 40 9.72 1.46 3.39
C ALA A 40 8.66 2.20 4.21
N GLY A 41 8.93 3.47 4.57
CA GLY A 41 7.99 4.30 5.32
C GLY A 41 6.68 4.54 4.57
N ALA A 42 6.75 4.86 3.27
CA ALA A 42 5.58 5.06 2.44
C ALA A 42 4.76 3.77 2.26
N CYS A 43 5.43 2.63 2.04
CA CYS A 43 4.77 1.33 1.96
C CYS A 43 4.06 0.97 3.29
N LEU A 44 4.68 1.24 4.45
CA LEU A 44 4.06 1.01 5.76
C LEU A 44 2.79 1.87 5.95
N ILE A 45 2.86 3.16 5.60
CA ILE A 45 1.71 4.07 5.65
C ILE A 45 0.62 3.57 4.69
N GLY A 46 0.99 3.19 3.46
CA GLY A 46 0.07 2.62 2.48
C GLY A 46 -0.64 1.38 3.00
N VAL A 47 0.09 0.44 3.62
CA VAL A 47 -0.48 -0.78 4.21
C VAL A 47 -1.47 -0.42 5.33
N ALA A 48 -1.13 0.53 6.20
CA ALA A 48 -2.02 0.97 7.27
C ALA A 48 -3.33 1.54 6.72
N ILE A 49 -3.26 2.40 5.71
CA ILE A 49 -4.44 3.01 5.05
C ILE A 49 -5.29 1.92 4.38
N LEU A 50 -4.68 1.04 3.57
CA LEU A 50 -5.39 -0.03 2.87
C LEU A 50 -6.05 -1.01 3.84
N THR A 51 -5.39 -1.34 4.95
CA THR A 51 -5.94 -2.22 5.99
C THR A 51 -7.13 -1.56 6.67
N PHE A 52 -7.04 -0.27 7.00
CA PHE A 52 -8.15 0.48 7.58
C PHE A 52 -9.34 0.57 6.61
N MET A 53 -9.10 0.87 5.34
CA MET A 53 -10.13 0.88 4.30
C MET A 53 -10.77 -0.50 4.12
N GLY A 54 -9.96 -1.56 4.07
CA GLY A 54 -10.44 -2.94 3.99
C GLY A 54 -11.32 -3.30 5.18
N TRP A 55 -10.94 -2.88 6.39
CA TRP A 55 -11.75 -3.07 7.59
C TRP A 55 -13.07 -2.29 7.54
N ASP A 56 -13.06 -1.03 7.10
CA ASP A 56 -14.28 -0.23 6.94
C ASP A 56 -15.26 -0.88 5.94
N ILE A 57 -14.76 -1.39 4.82
CA ILE A 57 -15.57 -2.12 3.83
C ILE A 57 -16.24 -3.36 4.46
N VAL A 58 -15.48 -4.18 5.19
CA VAL A 58 -16.00 -5.39 5.84
C VAL A 58 -17.01 -5.02 6.93
N ARG A 59 -16.71 -4.00 7.73
CA ARG A 59 -17.59 -3.52 8.81
C ARG A 59 -18.93 -3.03 8.26
N ARG A 60 -18.92 -2.17 7.24
CA ARG A 60 -20.16 -1.63 6.64
C ARG A 60 -21.02 -2.71 6.00
N ARG A 61 -20.39 -3.74 5.41
CA ARG A 61 -21.12 -4.89 4.84
C ARG A 61 -21.79 -5.76 5.89
N ARG A 62 -21.27 -5.82 7.11
CA ARG A 62 -21.88 -6.56 8.22
C ARG A 62 -23.04 -5.81 8.87
N GLN A 63 -23.13 -4.49 8.67
CA GLN A 63 -24.19 -3.62 9.20
C GLN A 63 -25.36 -3.43 8.23
N ARG A 64 -25.23 -3.84 6.97
CA ARG A 64 -26.34 -3.98 6.00
C ARG A 64 -26.87 -5.41 6.05
#